data_AF-A0AA37WUU6-F1
#
_entry.id   AF-A0AA37WUU6-F1
#
_cell.length_a   1.000
_cell.length_b   1.000
_cell.length_c   1.000
_cell.angle_alpha   90.00
_cell.angle_beta   90.00
_cell.angle_gamma   90.00
#
_symmetry.space_group_name_H-M   'P 1'
#
loop_
_entity.id
_entity.type
_entity.pdbx_description
1 polymer ?
#
loop_
_entity_poly.entity_id
_entity_poly.type
_entity_poly.pdbx_seq_one_letter_code
_entity_poly.pdbx_strand_id
1 'polypeptide(L)'
;MADHPLSSTTIVPLEQRPAATADPRKLLKIEHLLREHGRSVARTYFPTLRAGGLRDTPERRALLEAEHRDALEAMLAGAASMSTLEAISDALGAALGAEPDEGVIEGCLAALIDTRVRVPHNLPIYLEALIYDLRDEGFPPAVVAAACQRIRRESKFLPEISEVLTTCRETLARYREQQQRVSEALVARRKAERWLSDMTCTAQDPVQ
;
A
#
# COMPACT_ATOMS: atom_id res chain seq x y z
N MET A 1 -16.70 -48.00 -11.72
CA MET A 1 -17.51 -46.79 -11.94
C MET A 1 -17.73 -46.18 -10.57
N ALA A 2 -17.08 -45.05 -10.29
CA ALA A 2 -17.16 -44.38 -8.99
C ALA A 2 -18.19 -43.26 -9.08
N ASP A 3 -19.26 -43.37 -8.31
CA ASP A 3 -20.27 -42.33 -8.13
C ASP A 3 -19.66 -41.21 -7.29
N HIS A 4 -19.37 -40.08 -7.93
CA HIS A 4 -19.12 -38.84 -7.22
C HIS A 4 -20.45 -38.28 -6.71
N PRO A 5 -20.60 -38.01 -5.40
CA PRO A 5 -21.78 -37.32 -4.91
C PRO A 5 -21.79 -35.91 -5.48
N LEU A 6 -22.86 -35.58 -6.22
CA LEU A 6 -23.16 -34.23 -6.65
C LEU A 6 -23.29 -33.36 -5.40
N SER A 7 -22.31 -32.50 -5.14
CA SER A 7 -22.46 -31.42 -4.17
C SER A 7 -23.71 -30.65 -4.54
N SER A 8 -24.76 -30.76 -3.73
CA SER A 8 -25.97 -29.98 -3.90
C SER A 8 -25.60 -28.52 -3.66
N THR A 9 -25.44 -27.76 -4.74
CA THR A 9 -25.26 -26.31 -4.69
C THR A 9 -26.58 -25.70 -4.23
N THR A 10 -26.84 -25.72 -2.92
CA THR A 10 -27.96 -24.98 -2.34
C THR A 10 -27.64 -23.50 -2.52
N ILE A 11 -28.28 -22.86 -3.49
CA ILE A 11 -28.17 -21.42 -3.72
C ILE A 11 -28.85 -20.74 -2.53
N VAL A 12 -28.05 -20.32 -1.54
CA VAL A 12 -28.53 -19.56 -0.39
C VAL A 12 -28.89 -18.15 -0.87
N PRO A 13 -30.12 -17.68 -0.64
CA PRO A 13 -30.52 -16.31 -0.97
C PRO A 13 -29.55 -15.29 -0.38
N LEU A 14 -29.23 -14.23 -1.12
CA LEU A 14 -28.31 -13.17 -0.71
C LEU A 14 -28.66 -12.61 0.69
N GLU A 15 -29.95 -12.50 0.99
CA GLU A 15 -30.49 -11.99 2.27
C GLU A 15 -30.18 -12.89 3.48
N GLN A 16 -29.82 -14.16 3.25
CA GLN A 16 -29.54 -15.15 4.28
C GLN A 16 -28.05 -15.47 4.42
N ARG A 17 -27.19 -14.88 3.57
CA ARG A 17 -25.74 -15.04 3.70
C ARG A 17 -25.25 -14.22 4.90
N PRO A 18 -24.54 -14.83 5.86
CA PRO A 18 -23.89 -14.06 6.91
C PRO A 18 -22.79 -13.23 6.25
N ALA A 19 -23.04 -11.93 6.08
CA ALA A 19 -22.00 -11.01 5.63
C ALA A 19 -20.87 -11.08 6.66
N ALA A 20 -19.73 -11.66 6.28
CA ALA A 20 -18.51 -11.51 7.05
C ALA A 20 -18.28 -10.00 7.13
N THR A 21 -18.44 -9.42 8.33
CA THR A 21 -18.20 -8.00 8.56
C THR A 21 -16.69 -7.77 8.51
N ALA A 22 -16.16 -7.73 7.30
CA ALA A 22 -14.78 -7.39 7.06
C ALA A 22 -14.58 -5.97 7.58
N ASP A 23 -13.74 -5.83 8.60
CA ASP A 23 -13.47 -4.53 9.21
C ASP A 23 -12.85 -3.59 8.16
N PRO A 24 -13.58 -2.57 7.67
CA PRO A 24 -13.11 -1.72 6.59
C PRO A 24 -11.86 -0.95 6.99
N ARG A 25 -11.60 -0.77 8.29
CA ARG A 25 -10.38 -0.13 8.78
C ARG A 25 -9.14 -1.00 8.53
N LYS A 26 -9.28 -2.33 8.60
CA LYS A 26 -8.20 -3.27 8.31
C LYS A 26 -7.91 -3.30 6.82
N LEU A 27 -8.95 -3.39 5.98
CA LEU A 27 -8.82 -3.43 4.53
C LEU A 27 -8.23 -2.15 3.95
N LEU A 28 -8.56 -1.00 4.53
CA LEU A 28 -8.09 0.32 4.09
C LEU A 28 -6.88 0.83 4.88
N LYS A 29 -6.20 -0.02 5.66
CA LYS A 29 -5.03 0.36 6.45
C LYS A 29 -3.92 0.96 5.58
N ILE A 30 -3.69 0.40 4.39
CA ILE A 30 -2.71 0.93 3.43
C ILE A 30 -3.08 2.35 3.00
N GLU A 31 -4.34 2.60 2.63
CA GLU A 31 -4.80 3.93 2.23
C GLU A 31 -4.60 4.96 3.34
N HIS A 32 -4.81 4.55 4.60
CA HIS A 32 -4.57 5.43 5.74
C HIS A 32 -3.09 5.76 5.89
N LEU A 33 -2.23 4.74 5.91
CA LEU A 33 -0.78 4.92 6.07
C LEU A 33 -0.17 5.71 4.91
N LEU A 34 -0.57 5.44 3.67
CA LEU A 34 -0.09 6.18 2.49
C LEU A 34 -0.58 7.62 2.50
N ARG A 35 -1.79 7.89 2.98
CA ARG A 35 -2.29 9.27 3.11
C ARG A 35 -1.55 10.04 4.20
N GLU A 36 -1.28 9.39 5.33
CA GLU A 36 -0.60 10.00 6.47
C GLU A 36 0.89 10.26 6.18
N HIS A 37 1.57 9.30 5.56
CA HIS A 37 3.03 9.33 5.43
C HIS A 37 3.54 9.45 3.99
N GLY A 38 2.69 9.46 2.97
CA GLY A 38 3.12 9.41 1.56
C GLY A 38 4.08 10.54 1.17
N ARG A 39 3.89 11.76 1.72
CA ARG A 39 4.83 12.87 1.50
C ARG A 39 6.19 12.61 2.14
N SER A 40 6.22 12.02 3.33
CA SER A 40 7.45 11.69 4.04
C SER A 40 8.20 10.53 3.37
N VAL A 41 7.48 9.54 2.82
CA VAL A 41 8.08 8.46 2.01
C VAL A 41 8.77 9.04 0.77
N ALA A 42 8.11 9.93 0.03
CA ALA A 42 8.68 10.57 -1.16
C ALA A 42 9.95 11.39 -0.89
N ARG A 43 10.14 11.88 0.35
CA ARG A 43 11.32 12.65 0.77
C ARG A 43 12.53 11.78 1.15
N THR A 44 12.38 10.46 1.17
CA THR A 44 13.45 9.51 1.54
C THR A 44 14.48 9.31 0.40
N TYR A 45 14.35 10.03 -0.70
CA TYR A 45 15.35 10.04 -1.77
C TYR A 45 16.51 10.95 -1.40
N PHE A 46 17.62 10.36 -0.97
CA PHE A 46 18.80 11.13 -0.56
C PHE A 46 19.70 11.43 -1.77
N PRO A 47 20.01 12.72 -2.06
CA PRO A 47 21.08 13.04 -2.99
C PRO A 47 22.38 12.37 -2.52
N THR A 48 23.14 11.81 -3.44
CA THR A 48 24.51 11.39 -3.15
C THR A 48 25.31 12.59 -2.68
N LEU A 49 25.53 12.77 -1.36
CA LEU A 49 26.48 13.79 -0.91
C LEU A 49 27.85 13.33 -1.40
N ARG A 50 28.51 14.20 -2.17
CA ARG A 50 29.81 13.88 -2.77
C ARG A 50 30.86 13.82 -1.67
N ALA A 51 31.68 12.77 -1.70
CA ALA A 51 32.92 12.75 -0.93
C ALA A 51 33.79 13.96 -1.35
N GLY A 52 34.29 14.71 -0.38
CA GLY A 52 35.24 15.80 -0.59
C GLY A 52 36.49 15.30 -1.33
N GLY A 53 37.16 16.20 -2.05
CA GLY A 53 38.33 15.83 -2.84
C GLY A 53 39.53 15.53 -1.93
N LEU A 54 40.38 14.57 -2.31
CA LEU A 54 41.65 14.22 -1.64
C LEU A 54 42.63 15.40 -1.45
N ARG A 55 42.32 16.59 -1.97
CA ARG A 55 43.15 17.81 -1.90
C ARG A 55 42.74 18.80 -0.82
N ASP A 56 41.67 18.52 -0.06
CA ASP A 56 41.18 19.44 0.96
C ASP A 56 42.02 19.39 2.25
N THR A 57 42.29 20.56 2.83
CA THR A 57 42.96 20.68 4.14
C THR A 57 42.14 19.98 5.22
N PRO A 58 42.77 19.47 6.31
CA PRO A 58 42.03 18.80 7.39
C PRO A 58 40.92 19.67 7.98
N GLU A 59 41.15 20.97 8.16
CA GLU A 59 40.14 21.93 8.64
C GLU A 59 38.94 22.04 7.70
N ARG A 60 39.20 22.11 6.38
CA ARG A 60 38.14 22.17 5.37
C ARG A 60 37.35 20.87 5.29
N ARG A 61 38.00 19.72 5.47
CA ARG A 61 37.33 18.42 5.54
C ARG A 61 36.41 18.33 6.76
N ALA A 62 36.87 18.76 7.93
CA ALA A 62 36.06 18.78 9.15
C ALA A 62 34.82 19.69 9.02
N LEU A 63 34.97 20.86 8.41
CA LEU A 63 33.84 21.76 8.15
C LEU A 63 32.82 21.14 7.18
N LEU A 64 33.28 20.56 6.06
CA LEU A 64 32.40 19.90 5.10
C LEU A 64 31.69 18.68 5.69
N GLU A 65 32.37 17.90 6.53
CA GLU A 65 31.76 16.77 7.25
C GLU A 65 30.69 17.24 8.24
N ALA A 66 30.91 18.36 8.94
CA ALA A 66 29.89 18.95 9.82
C ALA A 66 28.67 19.44 9.01
N GLU A 67 28.88 20.16 7.92
CA GLU A 67 27.79 20.60 7.02
C GLU A 67 27.00 19.41 6.44
N HIS A 68 27.70 18.34 6.03
CA HIS A 68 27.07 17.12 5.53
C HIS A 68 26.28 16.39 6.62
N ARG A 69 26.80 16.33 7.85
CA ARG A 69 26.10 15.76 9.00
C ARG A 69 24.80 16.50 9.27
N ASP A 70 24.87 17.83 9.40
CA ASP A 70 23.70 18.67 9.69
C ASP A 70 22.65 18.57 8.58
N ALA A 71 23.08 18.57 7.31
CA ALA A 71 22.20 18.39 6.17
C ALA A 71 21.52 17.01 6.19
N LEU A 72 22.27 15.95 6.49
CA LEU A 72 21.74 14.59 6.56
C LEU A 72 20.75 14.42 7.72
N GLU A 73 21.05 14.98 8.89
CA GLU A 73 20.14 15.01 10.04
C GLU A 73 18.83 15.74 9.72
N ALA A 74 18.91 16.93 9.13
CA ALA A 74 17.73 17.70 8.73
C ALA A 74 16.88 16.95 7.70
N MET A 75 17.52 16.28 6.73
CA MET A 75 16.84 15.44 5.75
C MET A 75 16.16 14.22 6.40
N LEU A 76 16.85 13.53 7.30
CA LEU A 76 16.30 12.38 8.03
C LEU A 76 15.14 12.80 8.93
N ALA A 77 15.18 13.98 9.55
CA ALA A 77 14.08 14.51 10.35
C ALA A 77 12.83 14.79 9.50
N GLY A 78 13.00 15.17 8.23
CA GLY A 78 11.90 15.45 7.30
C GLY A 78 11.36 14.24 6.51
N ALA A 79 12.04 13.10 6.56
CA ALA A 79 11.67 11.86 5.87
C ALA A 79 10.91 10.89 6.80
N ALA A 80 10.30 9.86 6.22
CA ALA A 80 9.67 8.81 7.02
C ALA A 80 10.71 8.08 7.89
N SER A 81 10.33 7.71 9.12
CA SER A 81 11.17 6.89 9.99
C SER A 81 11.26 5.46 9.47
N MET A 82 12.28 4.72 9.92
CA MET A 82 12.43 3.29 9.62
C MET A 82 11.18 2.49 10.01
N SER A 83 10.67 2.68 11.24
CA SER A 83 9.47 1.97 11.72
C SER A 83 8.23 2.27 10.90
N THR A 84 8.05 3.51 10.44
CA THR A 84 6.95 3.88 9.55
C THR A 84 7.08 3.20 8.19
N LEU A 85 8.28 3.20 7.60
CA LEU A 85 8.51 2.54 6.31
C LEU A 85 8.27 1.03 6.39
N GLU A 86 8.72 0.39 7.47
CA GLU A 86 8.49 -1.04 7.73
C GLU A 86 6.99 -1.33 7.91
N ALA A 87 6.27 -0.53 8.70
CA ALA A 87 4.83 -0.68 8.87
C ALA A 87 4.04 -0.54 7.55
N ILE A 88 4.46 0.36 6.65
CA ILE A 88 3.88 0.49 5.31
C ILE A 88 4.22 -0.73 4.45
N SER A 89 5.48 -1.17 4.48
CA SER A 89 5.96 -2.32 3.71
C SER A 89 5.21 -3.60 4.10
N ASP A 90 5.06 -3.86 5.40
CA ASP A 90 4.33 -5.00 5.95
C ASP A 90 2.84 -4.94 5.57
N ALA A 91 2.22 -3.76 5.66
CA ALA A 91 0.83 -3.59 5.28
C ALA A 91 0.61 -3.87 3.78
N LEU A 92 1.49 -3.34 2.91
CA LEU A 92 1.46 -3.60 1.46
C LEU A 92 1.69 -5.08 1.16
N GLY A 93 2.67 -5.71 1.81
CA GLY A 93 2.97 -7.13 1.65
C GLY A 93 1.79 -8.02 2.04
N ALA A 94 1.19 -7.78 3.22
CA ALA A 94 0.03 -8.52 3.69
C ALA A 94 -1.18 -8.35 2.75
N ALA A 95 -1.43 -7.14 2.26
CA ALA A 95 -2.56 -6.90 1.38
C ALA A 95 -2.37 -7.47 -0.03
N LEU A 96 -1.17 -7.39 -0.59
CA LEU A 96 -0.88 -7.89 -1.94
C LEU A 96 -0.71 -9.41 -1.97
N GLY A 97 -0.33 -10.01 -0.85
CA GLY A 97 -0.21 -11.47 -0.69
C GLY A 97 -1.48 -12.18 -0.25
N ALA A 98 -2.57 -11.45 0.05
CA ALA A 98 -3.83 -12.06 0.44
C ALA A 98 -4.54 -12.68 -0.77
N GLU A 99 -5.02 -13.91 -0.61
CA GLU A 99 -5.89 -14.55 -1.60
C GLU A 99 -7.26 -13.84 -1.68
N PRO A 100 -7.93 -13.90 -2.84
CA PRO A 100 -9.31 -13.41 -2.95
C PRO A 100 -10.23 -14.11 -1.96
N ASP A 101 -10.98 -13.33 -1.18
CA ASP A 101 -11.97 -13.82 -0.23
C ASP A 101 -13.35 -13.35 -0.69
N GLU A 102 -14.18 -14.29 -1.14
CA GLU A 102 -15.51 -14.01 -1.68
C GLU A 102 -16.41 -13.27 -0.69
N GLY A 103 -16.38 -13.65 0.60
CA GLY A 103 -17.22 -13.02 1.61
C GLY A 103 -16.82 -11.57 1.88
N VAL A 104 -15.51 -11.30 1.87
CA VAL A 104 -15.01 -9.93 2.00
C VAL A 104 -15.30 -9.10 0.75
N ILE A 105 -15.12 -9.68 -0.45
CA ILE A 105 -15.42 -9.03 -1.73
C ILE A 105 -16.91 -8.68 -1.80
N GLU A 106 -17.80 -9.64 -1.50
CA GLU A 106 -19.25 -9.44 -1.44
C GLU A 106 -19.61 -8.31 -0.48
N GLY A 107 -19.01 -8.28 0.72
CA GLY A 107 -19.21 -7.18 1.68
C GLY A 107 -18.77 -5.81 1.16
N CYS A 108 -17.65 -5.74 0.43
CA CYS A 108 -17.18 -4.49 -0.19
C CYS A 108 -18.11 -4.00 -1.30
N LEU A 109 -18.61 -4.92 -2.13
CA LEU A 109 -19.54 -4.63 -3.20
C LEU A 109 -20.91 -4.21 -2.66
N ALA A 110 -21.42 -4.88 -1.63
CA ALA A 110 -22.65 -4.50 -0.94
C ALA A 110 -22.53 -3.06 -0.41
N ALA A 111 -21.44 -2.72 0.28
CA ALA A 111 -21.22 -1.36 0.78
C ALA A 111 -21.11 -0.30 -0.33
N LEU A 112 -20.66 -0.67 -1.53
CA LEU A 112 -20.67 0.20 -2.71
C LEU A 112 -22.09 0.39 -3.25
N ILE A 113 -22.88 -0.68 -3.36
CA ILE A 113 -24.23 -0.68 -3.91
C ILE A 113 -25.22 0.02 -2.98
N ASP A 114 -25.08 -0.13 -1.66
CA ASP A 114 -25.92 0.52 -0.65
C ASP A 114 -25.91 2.05 -0.74
N THR A 115 -24.90 2.63 -1.40
CA THR A 115 -24.81 4.07 -1.62
C THR A 115 -25.52 4.55 -2.89
N ARG A 116 -26.16 3.64 -3.65
CA ARG A 116 -26.76 3.92 -4.95
C ARG A 116 -28.29 3.94 -4.86
N VAL A 117 -28.88 4.95 -5.51
CA VAL A 117 -30.34 5.13 -5.56
C VAL A 117 -31.01 4.18 -6.57
N ARG A 118 -30.29 3.79 -7.62
CA ARG A 118 -30.79 2.88 -8.66
C ARG A 118 -29.90 1.63 -8.70
N VAL A 119 -30.55 0.48 -8.58
CA VAL A 119 -29.93 -0.85 -8.64
C VAL A 119 -30.34 -1.56 -9.94
N PRO A 120 -29.55 -2.52 -10.43
CA PRO A 120 -29.90 -3.23 -11.65
C PRO A 120 -31.09 -4.17 -11.38
N HIS A 121 -31.85 -4.50 -12.43
CA HIS A 121 -33.07 -5.30 -12.32
C HIS A 121 -32.82 -6.68 -11.71
N ASN A 122 -31.64 -7.25 -11.95
CA ASN A 122 -31.21 -8.51 -11.37
C ASN A 122 -29.89 -8.32 -10.62
N LEU A 123 -29.99 -7.68 -9.45
CA LEU A 123 -28.87 -7.44 -8.55
C LEU A 123 -28.11 -8.73 -8.15
N PRO A 124 -28.78 -9.86 -7.84
CA PRO A 124 -28.07 -11.11 -7.54
C PRO A 124 -27.14 -11.57 -8.66
N ILE A 125 -27.62 -11.60 -9.91
CA ILE A 125 -26.78 -12.01 -11.06
C ILE A 125 -25.62 -11.03 -11.27
N TYR A 126 -25.88 -9.72 -11.14
CA TYR A 126 -24.84 -8.70 -11.25
C TYR A 126 -23.72 -8.91 -10.20
N LEU A 127 -24.09 -9.17 -8.94
CA LEU A 127 -23.13 -9.43 -7.88
C LEU A 127 -22.36 -10.73 -8.09
N GLU A 128 -23.03 -11.81 -8.45
CA GLU A 128 -22.38 -13.11 -8.70
C GLU A 128 -21.37 -13.02 -9.85
N ALA A 129 -21.73 -12.35 -10.95
CA ALA A 129 -20.83 -12.12 -12.07
C ALA A 129 -19.60 -11.29 -11.64
N LEU A 130 -19.83 -10.21 -10.88
CA LEU A 130 -18.74 -9.35 -10.44
C LEU A 130 -17.81 -10.04 -9.43
N ILE A 131 -18.35 -10.82 -8.49
CA ILE A 131 -17.55 -11.62 -7.55
C ILE A 131 -16.72 -12.66 -8.31
N TYR A 132 -17.34 -13.34 -9.28
CA TYR A 132 -16.64 -14.30 -10.13
C TYR A 132 -15.46 -13.65 -10.86
N ASP A 133 -15.68 -12.53 -11.56
CA ASP A 133 -14.63 -11.83 -12.31
C ASP A 133 -13.50 -11.31 -11.40
N LEU A 134 -13.86 -10.78 -10.22
CA LEU A 134 -12.85 -10.29 -9.26
C LEU A 134 -11.99 -11.41 -8.69
N ARG A 135 -12.58 -12.58 -8.45
CA ARG A 135 -11.88 -13.78 -7.98
C ARG A 135 -11.03 -14.39 -9.09
N ASP A 136 -11.55 -14.49 -10.30
CA ASP A 136 -10.85 -15.04 -11.47
C ASP A 136 -9.60 -14.22 -11.82
N GLU A 137 -9.69 -12.89 -11.77
CA GLU A 137 -8.52 -12.00 -11.93
C GLU A 137 -7.59 -11.97 -10.70
N GLY A 138 -7.97 -12.62 -9.59
CA GLY A 138 -7.12 -12.76 -8.42
C GLY A 138 -6.95 -11.46 -7.62
N PHE A 139 -7.94 -10.57 -7.58
CA PHE A 139 -7.80 -9.31 -6.84
C PHE A 139 -7.83 -9.53 -5.32
N PRO A 140 -6.81 -9.04 -4.59
CA PRO A 140 -6.82 -9.12 -3.13
C PRO A 140 -7.93 -8.25 -2.52
N PRO A 141 -8.51 -8.65 -1.36
CA PRO A 141 -9.62 -7.93 -0.74
C PRO A 141 -9.36 -6.44 -0.46
N ALA A 142 -8.13 -6.09 -0.07
CA ALA A 142 -7.75 -4.70 0.17
C ALA A 142 -7.81 -3.83 -1.10
N VAL A 143 -7.45 -4.40 -2.25
CA VAL A 143 -7.53 -3.73 -3.56
C VAL A 143 -8.99 -3.48 -3.92
N VAL A 144 -9.84 -4.50 -3.77
CA VAL A 144 -11.29 -4.39 -4.03
C VAL A 144 -11.93 -3.34 -3.12
N ALA A 145 -11.60 -3.35 -1.82
CA ALA A 145 -12.11 -2.37 -0.86
C ALA A 145 -11.72 -0.93 -1.23
N ALA A 146 -10.44 -0.71 -1.58
CA ALA A 146 -9.95 0.61 -1.98
C ALA A 146 -10.57 1.08 -3.31
N ALA A 147 -10.72 0.18 -4.29
CA ALA A 147 -11.40 0.47 -5.55
C ALA A 147 -12.87 0.83 -5.33
N CYS A 148 -13.61 0.04 -4.54
CA CYS A 148 -15.00 0.33 -4.18
C CYS A 148 -15.13 1.69 -3.47
N GLN A 149 -14.22 2.00 -2.53
CA GLN A 149 -14.22 3.29 -1.85
C GLN A 149 -13.97 4.45 -2.82
N ARG A 150 -13.10 4.28 -3.82
CA ARG A 150 -12.84 5.29 -4.85
C ARG A 150 -14.07 5.51 -5.74
N ILE A 151 -14.63 4.44 -6.30
CA ILE A 151 -15.84 4.51 -7.16
C ILE A 151 -17.01 5.14 -6.42
N ARG A 152 -17.19 4.82 -5.13
CA ARG A 152 -18.20 5.43 -4.28
C ARG A 152 -18.08 6.95 -4.18
N ARG A 153 -16.87 7.51 -4.23
CA ARG A 153 -16.61 8.95 -4.16
C ARG A 153 -16.68 9.64 -5.52
N GLU A 154 -16.28 8.94 -6.58
CA GLU A 154 -16.06 9.54 -7.91
C GLU A 154 -17.25 9.32 -8.86
N SER A 155 -17.88 8.15 -8.82
CA SER A 155 -19.00 7.83 -9.72
C SER A 155 -20.34 8.26 -9.14
N LYS A 156 -21.22 8.77 -10.00
CA LYS A 156 -22.61 9.13 -9.65
C LYS A 156 -23.58 7.97 -9.84
N PHE A 157 -23.27 7.04 -10.74
CA PHE A 157 -24.13 5.94 -11.11
C PHE A 157 -23.63 4.63 -10.52
N LEU A 158 -24.46 3.59 -10.62
CA LEU A 158 -23.97 2.23 -10.37
C LEU A 158 -22.89 1.94 -11.43
N PRO A 159 -21.70 1.49 -11.02
CA PRO A 159 -20.63 1.22 -11.97
C PRO A 159 -20.96 0.00 -12.83
N GLU A 160 -20.42 -0.03 -14.03
CA GLU A 160 -20.35 -1.26 -14.82
C GLU A 160 -19.31 -2.22 -14.22
N ILE A 161 -19.44 -3.52 -14.47
CA ILE A 161 -18.45 -4.53 -14.05
C ILE A 161 -17.05 -4.14 -14.56
N SER A 162 -16.96 -3.72 -15.82
CA SER A 162 -15.74 -3.24 -16.48
C SER A 162 -15.07 -2.07 -15.74
N GLU A 163 -15.85 -1.13 -15.19
CA GLU A 163 -15.36 0.02 -14.42
C GLU A 163 -14.80 -0.42 -13.07
N VAL A 164 -15.46 -1.39 -12.41
CA VAL A 164 -14.97 -1.97 -11.16
C VAL A 164 -13.64 -2.69 -11.38
N LEU A 165 -13.56 -3.55 -12.40
CA LEU A 165 -12.34 -4.27 -12.77
C LEU A 165 -11.20 -3.30 -13.12
N THR A 166 -11.48 -2.28 -13.95
CA THR A 166 -10.49 -1.26 -14.31
C THR A 166 -9.95 -0.54 -13.08
N THR A 167 -10.83 -0.12 -12.17
CA THR A 167 -10.41 0.55 -10.93
C THR A 167 -9.61 -0.38 -10.01
N CYS A 168 -9.93 -1.67 -9.97
CA CYS A 168 -9.15 -2.67 -9.24
C CYS A 168 -7.74 -2.82 -9.83
N ARG A 169 -7.61 -2.91 -11.16
CA ARG A 169 -6.30 -2.98 -11.85
C ARG A 169 -5.46 -1.74 -11.58
N GLU A 170 -6.04 -0.54 -11.68
CA GLU A 170 -5.35 0.71 -11.36
C GLU A 170 -4.88 0.74 -9.90
N THR A 171 -5.74 0.30 -8.98
CA THR A 171 -5.43 0.27 -7.54
C THR A 171 -4.32 -0.74 -7.24
N LEU A 172 -4.37 -1.93 -7.86
CA LEU A 172 -3.34 -2.95 -7.75
C LEU A 172 -1.99 -2.46 -8.29
N ALA A 173 -1.99 -1.83 -9.47
CA ALA A 173 -0.79 -1.24 -10.07
C ALA A 173 -0.20 -0.16 -9.15
N ARG A 174 -1.04 0.73 -8.60
CA ARG A 174 -0.62 1.74 -7.62
C ARG A 174 0.01 1.10 -6.39
N TYR A 175 -0.57 0.04 -5.83
CA TYR A 175 -0.01 -0.62 -4.64
C TYR A 175 1.34 -1.27 -4.91
N ARG A 176 1.51 -1.90 -6.07
CA ARG A 176 2.80 -2.46 -6.49
C ARG A 176 3.86 -1.36 -6.68
N GLU A 177 3.50 -0.24 -7.28
CA GLU A 177 4.39 0.92 -7.42
C GLU A 177 4.80 1.49 -6.05
N GLN A 178 3.85 1.60 -5.12
CA GLN A 178 4.14 2.06 -3.75
C GLN A 178 5.01 1.05 -2.98
N GLN A 179 4.81 -0.25 -3.17
CA GLN A 179 5.66 -1.29 -2.58
C GLN A 179 7.11 -1.13 -3.05
N GLN A 180 7.31 -0.92 -4.35
CA GLN A 180 8.64 -0.66 -4.90
C GLN A 180 9.27 0.59 -4.27
N ARG A 181 8.55 1.72 -4.26
CA ARG A 181 9.04 2.99 -3.68
C ARG A 181 9.40 2.87 -2.20
N VAL A 182 8.57 2.16 -1.42
CA VAL A 182 8.82 1.93 0.01
C VAL A 182 10.05 1.05 0.21
N SER A 183 10.24 0.02 -0.63
CA SER A 183 11.43 -0.83 -0.58
C SER A 183 12.72 -0.04 -0.86
N GLU A 184 12.70 0.86 -1.84
CA GLU A 184 13.82 1.76 -2.16
C GLU A 184 14.07 2.74 -1.02
N ALA A 185 13.01 3.33 -0.45
CA ALA A 185 13.10 4.22 0.70
C ALA A 185 13.71 3.53 1.93
N LEU A 186 13.36 2.27 2.21
CA LEU A 186 13.97 1.48 3.30
C LEU A 186 15.48 1.32 3.11
N VAL A 187 15.93 0.97 1.91
CA VAL A 187 17.36 0.83 1.60
C VAL A 187 18.07 2.18 1.75
N ALA A 188 17.49 3.24 1.19
CA ALA A 188 18.05 4.58 1.24
C ALA A 188 18.16 5.10 2.68
N ARG A 189 17.11 4.91 3.50
CA ARG A 189 17.06 5.29 4.90
C ARG A 189 18.12 4.56 5.73
N ARG A 190 18.24 3.23 5.59
CA ARG A 190 19.27 2.45 6.28
C ARG A 190 20.68 2.91 5.92
N LYS A 191 20.93 3.23 4.65
CA LYS A 191 22.23 3.74 4.21
C LYS A 191 22.53 5.11 4.82
N ALA A 192 21.55 6.00 4.84
CA ALA A 192 21.69 7.34 5.42
C ALA A 192 21.94 7.28 6.93
N GLU A 193 21.21 6.45 7.68
CA GLU A 193 21.41 6.30 9.13
C GLU A 193 22.78 5.70 9.47
N ARG A 194 23.24 4.69 8.72
CA ARG A 194 24.61 4.16 8.87
C ARG A 194 25.67 5.21 8.60
N TRP A 195 25.51 5.96 7.51
CA TRP A 195 26.47 6.99 7.17
C TRP A 195 26.52 8.11 8.23
N LEU A 196 25.37 8.51 8.75
CA LEU A 196 25.32 9.45 9.86
C LEU A 196 26.07 8.91 11.08
N SER A 197 25.84 7.65 11.44
CA SER A 197 26.56 6.98 12.52
C SER A 197 28.07 6.98 12.30
N ASP A 198 28.53 6.63 11.10
CA ASP A 198 29.95 6.61 10.74
C ASP A 198 30.58 8.01 10.90
N MET A 199 29.90 9.06 10.40
CA MET A 199 30.36 10.45 10.53
C MET A 199 30.36 10.96 11.98
N THR A 200 29.52 10.41 12.86
CA THR A 200 29.52 10.76 14.28
C THR A 200 30.62 10.05 15.07
N CYS A 201 30.93 8.79 14.74
CA CYS A 201 32.01 8.05 15.39
C CYS A 201 33.39 8.60 15.02
N THR A 202 33.62 8.93 13.74
CA THR A 202 34.92 9.51 13.30
C THR A 202 35.23 10.87 13.92
N ALA A 203 34.20 11.63 14.32
CA ALA A 203 34.37 12.91 15.00
C ALA A 203 34.80 12.77 16.47
N GLN A 204 34.62 11.58 17.09
CA GLN A 204 34.94 11.34 18.50
C GLN A 204 36.34 10.77 18.73
N ASP A 205 36.99 10.22 17.70
CA ASP A 205 38.38 9.74 17.75
C ASP A 205 39.33 10.70 17.00
N PRO A 206 39.73 11.84 17.60
CA PRO A 206 40.83 12.62 17.06
C PRO A 206 42.10 11.77 17.22
N VAL A 207 42.61 11.26 16.10
CA VAL A 207 43.94 10.64 16.01
C VAL A 207 44.95 11.58 16.68
N GLN A 208 45.51 11.14 17.81
CA GLN A 208 46.63 11.79 18.50
C GLN A 208 47.92 11.65 17.70
#